data_AF-A0A0K2YKU9-F1
#
_entry.id   AF-A0A0K2YKU9-F1
#
_cell.length_a   1.000
_cell.length_b   1.000
_cell.length_c   1.000
_cell.angle_alpha   90.00
_cell.angle_beta   90.00
_cell.angle_gamma   90.00
#
_symmetry.space_group_name_H-M   'P 1'
#
loop_
_entity.id
_entity.type
_entity.pdbx_description
1 polymer ?
#
loop_
_entity_poly.entity_id
_entity_poly.type
_entity_poly.pdbx_seq_one_letter_code
_entity_poly.pdbx_strand_id
1 'polypeptide(L)'
;MGYDISFHPVDMRLVQERVTPFLAGRGNDDDLDDLIADAVRQAKVRFRANAWGLGVMQANPGGAFDTSLHVWGRPFFVTAERSEDVAEAVVRYCNATVDQVDDLARSQITLLDPALLAHVEPKVSGNLPADERLAIGFRWKLDLLREAAAAVRAGRDTIRNGDGDEIEAASALAGNAQFVLVEFLAALLPGWIERGRVWPTELAENASTDCYAPTDHNTPLLGVLPDEFPSLEWDSNWTIPENYAIGGYASPSDIRPFRDWLTRNTAPLTAIGDQWDDRPYVQNALRKLDESLALAELTGSAFVEAAEIYIPMQGTMN
;
A
#
# COMPACT_ATOMS: atom_id res chain seq x y z
N MET A 1 8.85 5.15 19.74
CA MET A 1 9.34 4.84 18.40
C MET A 1 8.09 4.67 17.55
N GLY A 2 7.89 5.51 16.53
CA GLY A 2 6.70 5.43 15.66
C GLY A 2 6.87 4.35 14.60
N TYR A 3 5.76 3.85 14.09
CA TYR A 3 5.71 2.94 12.95
C TYR A 3 5.40 3.74 11.68
N ASP A 4 5.91 3.30 10.54
CA ASP A 4 5.41 3.79 9.26
C ASP A 4 4.20 2.94 8.89
N ILE A 5 3.02 3.55 8.99
CA ILE A 5 1.71 2.90 8.89
C ILE A 5 1.12 3.17 7.52
N SER A 6 0.57 2.14 6.92
CA SER A 6 0.07 2.20 5.56
C SER A 6 -1.34 1.62 5.40
N PHE A 7 -2.06 2.15 4.42
CA PHE A 7 -3.47 1.91 4.17
C PHE A 7 -3.64 1.43 2.73
N HIS A 8 -4.02 0.17 2.54
CA HIS A 8 -3.96 -0.48 1.22
C HIS A 8 -5.34 -0.96 0.75
N PRO A 9 -5.82 -0.47 -0.41
CA PRO A 9 -6.86 -1.18 -1.14
C PRO A 9 -6.28 -2.47 -1.74
N VAL A 10 -6.98 -3.59 -1.58
CA VAL A 10 -6.52 -4.92 -1.99
C VAL A 10 -7.54 -5.58 -2.92
N ASP A 11 -7.16 -5.87 -4.15
CA ASP A 11 -7.99 -6.66 -5.06
C ASP A 11 -8.00 -8.13 -4.65
N MET A 12 -9.07 -8.53 -3.94
CA MET A 12 -9.23 -9.90 -3.46
C MET A 12 -9.37 -10.93 -4.57
N ARG A 13 -9.73 -10.53 -5.79
CA ARG A 13 -9.73 -11.46 -6.93
C ARG A 13 -8.31 -11.84 -7.31
N LEU A 14 -7.39 -10.88 -7.36
CA LEU A 14 -5.97 -11.19 -7.59
C LEU A 14 -5.41 -12.07 -6.46
N VAL A 15 -5.77 -11.79 -5.21
CA VAL A 15 -5.37 -12.62 -4.05
C VAL A 15 -5.82 -14.07 -4.25
N GLN A 16 -7.11 -14.29 -4.52
CA GLN A 16 -7.75 -15.61 -4.49
C GLN A 16 -7.55 -16.40 -5.78
N GLU A 17 -7.59 -15.74 -6.93
CA GLU A 17 -7.55 -16.38 -8.25
C GLU A 17 -6.13 -16.52 -8.79
N ARG A 18 -5.17 -15.70 -8.30
CA ARG A 18 -3.84 -15.59 -8.92
C ARG A 18 -2.68 -15.77 -7.95
N VAL A 19 -2.55 -14.89 -6.96
CA VAL A 19 -1.34 -14.83 -6.13
C VAL A 19 -1.28 -15.98 -5.13
N THR A 20 -2.31 -16.19 -4.31
CA THR A 20 -2.27 -17.30 -3.32
C THR A 20 -2.25 -18.70 -3.96
N PRO A 21 -2.93 -18.96 -5.10
CA PRO A 21 -2.69 -20.19 -5.87
C PRO A 21 -1.25 -20.35 -6.37
N PHE A 22 -0.65 -19.28 -6.90
CA PHE A 22 0.75 -19.31 -7.34
C PHE A 22 1.69 -19.62 -6.17
N LEU A 23 1.50 -18.99 -5.01
CA LEU A 23 2.26 -19.26 -3.79
C LEU A 23 2.08 -20.71 -3.31
N ALA A 24 0.88 -21.26 -3.45
CA ALA A 24 0.62 -22.68 -3.19
C ALA A 24 1.27 -23.64 -4.21
N GLY A 25 2.04 -23.12 -5.18
CA GLY A 25 2.67 -23.91 -6.23
C GLY A 25 1.68 -24.44 -7.27
N ARG A 26 0.50 -23.84 -7.40
CA ARG A 26 -0.40 -24.09 -8.53
C ARG A 26 0.07 -23.28 -9.75
N GLY A 27 -0.20 -23.79 -10.94
CA GLY A 27 0.13 -23.09 -12.18
C GLY A 27 1.61 -23.07 -12.56
N ASN A 28 1.95 -22.33 -13.61
CA ASN A 28 3.31 -22.25 -14.16
C ASN A 28 4.14 -21.15 -13.49
N ASP A 29 5.45 -21.17 -13.72
CA ASP A 29 6.36 -20.17 -13.16
C ASP A 29 6.19 -18.79 -13.82
N ASP A 30 5.67 -18.72 -15.04
CA ASP A 30 5.42 -17.48 -15.78
C ASP A 30 4.02 -16.92 -15.54
N ASP A 31 3.20 -17.54 -14.69
CA ASP A 31 1.80 -17.13 -14.52
C ASP A 31 1.73 -15.66 -14.10
N LEU A 32 2.55 -15.19 -13.15
CA LEU A 32 2.49 -13.80 -12.67
C LEU A 32 3.27 -12.78 -13.52
N ASP A 33 3.86 -13.17 -14.66
CA ASP A 33 4.73 -12.29 -15.44
C ASP A 33 4.01 -11.03 -15.96
N ASP A 34 2.71 -11.14 -16.26
CA ASP A 34 1.88 -10.00 -16.65
C ASP A 34 1.72 -8.97 -15.53
N LEU A 35 1.48 -9.44 -14.30
CA LEU A 35 1.38 -8.58 -13.12
C LEU A 35 2.74 -7.98 -12.76
N ILE A 36 3.83 -8.74 -12.90
CA ILE A 36 5.19 -8.23 -12.67
C ILE A 36 5.53 -7.14 -13.70
N ALA A 37 5.19 -7.34 -14.97
CA ALA A 37 5.36 -6.32 -16.00
C ALA A 37 4.53 -5.06 -15.69
N ASP A 38 3.32 -5.22 -15.16
CA ASP A 38 2.50 -4.09 -14.74
C ASP A 38 3.12 -3.35 -13.54
N ALA A 39 3.62 -4.04 -12.52
CA ALA A 39 4.34 -3.44 -11.40
C ALA A 39 5.58 -2.65 -11.86
N VAL A 40 6.34 -3.16 -12.83
CA VAL A 40 7.47 -2.44 -13.46
C VAL A 40 6.99 -1.17 -14.16
N ARG A 41 5.90 -1.25 -14.93
CA ARG A 41 5.30 -0.07 -15.56
C ARG A 41 4.86 0.96 -14.52
N GLN A 42 4.17 0.53 -13.45
CA GLN A 42 3.72 1.39 -12.36
C GLN A 42 4.90 2.10 -11.68
N ALA A 43 6.00 1.39 -11.44
CA ALA A 43 7.20 1.97 -10.85
C ALA A 43 7.75 3.13 -11.71
N LYS A 44 7.74 2.98 -13.03
CA LYS A 44 8.19 4.01 -13.98
C LYS A 44 7.26 5.22 -14.01
N VAL A 45 5.95 4.97 -14.04
CA VAL A 45 4.93 6.03 -13.96
C VAL A 45 5.08 6.81 -12.65
N ARG A 46 5.22 6.11 -11.52
CA ARG A 46 5.39 6.71 -10.19
C ARG A 46 6.64 7.57 -10.11
N PHE A 47 7.78 7.05 -10.58
CA PHE A 47 9.03 7.81 -10.62
C PHE A 47 8.86 9.12 -11.40
N ARG A 48 8.21 9.06 -12.57
CA ARG A 48 7.98 10.24 -13.39
C ARG A 48 6.98 11.21 -12.74
N ALA A 49 5.89 10.73 -12.15
CA ALA A 49 4.92 11.56 -11.44
C ALA A 49 5.57 12.30 -10.25
N ASN A 50 6.45 11.63 -9.52
CA ASN A 50 7.10 12.20 -8.34
C ASN A 50 8.14 13.27 -8.69
N ALA A 51 8.76 13.20 -9.87
CA ALA A 51 9.59 14.28 -10.39
C ALA A 51 8.81 15.61 -10.48
N TRP A 52 7.51 15.57 -10.82
CA TRP A 52 6.65 16.76 -10.83
C TRP A 52 6.35 17.27 -9.42
N GLY A 53 6.04 16.38 -8.48
CA GLY A 53 5.86 16.76 -7.07
C GLY A 53 7.09 17.48 -6.50
N LEU A 54 8.29 16.98 -6.81
CA LEU A 54 9.55 17.64 -6.44
C LEU A 54 9.75 18.99 -7.15
N GLY A 55 9.33 19.11 -8.41
CA GLY A 55 9.31 20.37 -9.15
C GLY A 55 8.43 21.42 -8.47
N VAL A 56 7.24 21.04 -8.02
CA VAL A 56 6.32 21.90 -7.25
C VAL A 56 6.95 22.35 -5.94
N MET A 57 7.61 21.45 -5.20
CA MET A 57 8.34 21.81 -3.96
C MET A 57 9.39 22.88 -4.22
N GLN A 58 10.12 22.79 -5.33
CA GLN A 58 11.16 23.74 -5.67
C GLN A 58 10.59 25.10 -6.14
N ALA A 59 9.51 25.09 -6.91
CA ALA A 59 8.90 26.30 -7.45
C ALA A 59 8.06 27.08 -6.42
N ASN A 60 7.61 26.42 -5.34
CA ASN A 60 6.72 27.01 -4.34
C ASN A 60 7.23 26.84 -2.89
N PRO A 61 8.44 27.33 -2.55
CA PRO A 61 8.98 27.17 -1.21
C PRO A 61 8.17 28.00 -0.19
N GLY A 62 7.49 27.33 0.75
CA GLY A 62 6.72 27.98 1.81
C GLY A 62 5.32 28.47 1.40
N GLY A 63 4.82 28.06 0.22
CA GLY A 63 3.43 28.31 -0.18
C GLY A 63 2.42 27.38 0.50
N ALA A 64 1.17 27.40 0.04
CA ALA A 64 0.08 26.53 0.51
C ALA A 64 0.28 25.03 0.19
N PHE A 65 1.44 24.66 -0.34
CA PHE A 65 1.76 23.30 -0.71
C PHE A 65 2.25 22.49 0.49
N ASP A 66 1.34 21.71 1.07
CA ASP A 66 1.70 20.75 2.11
C ASP A 66 2.36 19.51 1.48
N THR A 67 3.67 19.36 1.68
CA THR A 67 4.44 18.22 1.15
C THR A 67 4.11 16.91 1.84
N SER A 68 3.71 16.97 3.12
CA SER A 68 3.33 15.79 3.91
C SER A 68 1.98 15.23 3.47
N LEU A 69 1.12 16.09 2.92
CA LEU A 69 -0.19 15.73 2.42
C LEU A 69 -0.19 15.39 0.93
N HIS A 70 0.44 16.21 0.08
CA HIS A 70 0.29 16.09 -1.38
C HIS A 70 1.34 15.19 -2.05
N VAL A 71 2.44 14.89 -1.36
CA VAL A 71 3.55 14.10 -1.90
C VAL A 71 3.85 12.95 -0.98
N TRP A 72 4.32 13.25 0.23
CA TRP A 72 4.82 12.24 1.12
C TRP A 72 3.67 11.33 1.58
N GLY A 73 3.85 10.04 1.31
CA GLY A 73 2.93 9.00 1.69
C GLY A 73 1.60 8.98 0.97
N ARG A 74 1.52 9.58 -0.21
CA ARG A 74 0.49 9.30 -1.21
C ARG A 74 1.05 8.42 -2.33
N PRO A 75 0.19 7.68 -3.05
CA PRO A 75 0.56 6.92 -4.25
C PRO A 75 1.40 7.70 -5.27
N PHE A 76 0.99 8.94 -5.53
CA PHE A 76 1.49 9.84 -6.55
C PHE A 76 1.27 11.29 -6.08
N PHE A 77 1.87 12.24 -6.80
CA PHE A 77 1.54 13.66 -6.64
C PHE A 77 0.07 13.92 -7.02
N VAL A 78 -0.76 14.20 -6.02
CA VAL A 78 -2.21 14.45 -6.15
C VAL A 78 -2.60 15.60 -5.21
N THR A 79 -3.38 16.54 -5.73
CA THR A 79 -3.75 17.79 -5.03
C THR A 79 -5.25 17.97 -4.88
N ALA A 80 -6.05 17.03 -5.41
CA ALA A 80 -7.48 17.01 -5.22
C ALA A 80 -7.86 17.04 -3.72
N GLU A 81 -8.93 17.76 -3.39
CA GLU A 81 -9.36 17.98 -2.00
C GLU A 81 -10.22 16.83 -1.48
N ARG A 82 -11.17 16.37 -2.30
CA ARG A 82 -12.10 15.29 -1.92
C ARG A 82 -11.49 13.91 -2.13
N SER A 83 -11.78 12.99 -1.22
CA SER A 83 -11.29 11.61 -1.26
C SER A 83 -11.71 10.87 -2.55
N GLU A 84 -12.92 11.10 -3.06
CA GLU A 84 -13.35 10.48 -4.34
C GLU A 84 -12.53 10.99 -5.54
N ASP A 85 -12.26 12.30 -5.59
CA ASP A 85 -11.49 12.90 -6.67
C ASP A 85 -10.02 12.43 -6.62
N VAL A 86 -9.48 12.23 -5.41
CA VAL A 86 -8.16 11.61 -5.20
C VAL A 86 -8.16 10.17 -5.71
N ALA A 87 -9.17 9.36 -5.37
CA ALA A 87 -9.31 7.99 -5.83
C ALA A 87 -9.37 7.90 -7.36
N GLU A 88 -10.18 8.73 -8.01
CA GLU A 88 -10.26 8.82 -9.48
C GLU A 88 -8.91 9.21 -10.10
N ALA A 89 -8.21 10.18 -9.51
CA ALA A 89 -6.88 10.57 -9.96
C ALA A 89 -5.89 9.40 -9.86
N VAL A 90 -5.89 8.66 -8.74
CA VAL A 90 -5.02 7.48 -8.55
C VAL A 90 -5.34 6.40 -9.58
N VAL A 91 -6.61 6.11 -9.88
CA VAL A 91 -6.97 5.16 -10.95
C VAL A 91 -6.44 5.62 -12.31
N ARG A 92 -6.54 6.92 -12.62
CA ARG A 92 -5.99 7.47 -13.87
C ARG A 92 -4.46 7.34 -13.93
N TYR A 93 -3.76 7.62 -12.82
CA TYR A 93 -2.32 7.41 -12.72
C TYR A 93 -1.94 5.94 -12.91
N CYS A 94 -2.65 5.03 -12.25
CA CYS A 94 -2.39 3.59 -12.38
C CYS A 94 -2.58 3.11 -13.82
N ASN A 95 -3.50 3.68 -14.59
CA ASN A 95 -3.74 3.32 -15.98
C ASN A 95 -2.87 4.10 -17.00
N ALA A 96 -2.05 5.05 -16.55
CA ALA A 96 -1.25 5.89 -17.43
C ALA A 96 0.03 5.19 -17.92
N THR A 97 0.53 5.62 -19.07
CA THR A 97 1.92 5.39 -19.47
C THR A 97 2.85 6.49 -18.95
N VAL A 98 4.17 6.28 -19.06
CA VAL A 98 5.17 7.30 -18.71
C VAL A 98 4.96 8.59 -19.52
N ASP A 99 4.50 8.50 -20.76
CA ASP A 99 4.27 9.68 -21.60
C ASP A 99 2.98 10.43 -21.21
N GLN A 100 1.98 9.71 -20.69
CA GLN A 100 0.69 10.28 -20.29
C GLN A 100 0.71 10.92 -18.90
N VAL A 101 1.64 10.48 -18.03
CA VAL A 101 1.68 10.90 -16.63
C VAL A 101 1.99 12.39 -16.44
N ASP A 102 2.69 13.00 -17.40
CA ASP A 102 3.01 14.43 -17.38
C ASP A 102 1.74 15.29 -17.46
N ASP A 103 0.76 14.89 -18.27
CA ASP A 103 -0.50 15.63 -18.40
C ASP A 103 -1.37 15.48 -17.15
N LEU A 104 -1.33 14.32 -16.50
CA LEU A 104 -1.97 14.12 -15.19
C LEU A 104 -1.32 15.01 -14.12
N ALA A 105 0.01 15.04 -14.06
CA ALA A 105 0.74 15.87 -13.11
C ALA A 105 0.43 17.36 -13.31
N ARG A 106 0.46 17.87 -14.56
CA ARG A 106 0.06 19.25 -14.88
C ARG A 106 -1.38 19.56 -14.46
N SER A 107 -2.30 18.60 -14.63
CA SER A 107 -3.68 18.76 -14.18
C SER A 107 -3.75 18.94 -12.66
N GLN A 108 -2.97 18.17 -11.89
CA GLN A 108 -2.87 18.33 -10.44
C GLN A 108 -2.21 19.66 -10.04
N ILE A 109 -1.19 20.12 -10.76
CA ILE A 109 -0.60 21.46 -10.55
C ILE A 109 -1.65 22.54 -10.79
N THR A 110 -2.44 22.42 -11.85
CA THR A 110 -3.52 23.38 -12.17
C THR A 110 -4.57 23.45 -11.08
N LEU A 111 -4.95 22.30 -10.50
CA LEU A 111 -5.89 22.23 -9.39
C LEU A 111 -5.34 22.90 -8.13
N LEU A 112 -4.03 22.78 -7.89
CA LEU A 112 -3.36 23.42 -6.75
C LEU A 112 -3.26 24.94 -6.94
N ASP A 113 -2.64 25.37 -8.04
CA ASP A 113 -2.50 26.77 -8.44
C ASP A 113 -2.13 26.84 -9.94
N PRO A 114 -3.03 27.35 -10.81
CA PRO A 114 -2.75 27.50 -12.23
C PRO A 114 -1.51 28.35 -12.55
N ALA A 115 -1.11 29.29 -11.68
CA ALA A 115 0.07 30.12 -11.91
C ALA A 115 1.37 29.32 -11.79
N LEU A 116 1.39 28.21 -11.04
CA LEU A 116 2.57 27.37 -10.88
C LEU A 116 2.97 26.65 -12.18
N LEU A 117 2.04 26.41 -13.11
CA LEU A 117 2.34 25.74 -14.37
C LEU A 117 3.43 26.43 -15.20
N ALA A 118 3.56 27.75 -15.09
CA ALA A 118 4.57 28.51 -15.81
C ALA A 118 5.98 28.39 -15.19
N HIS A 119 6.10 27.80 -14.00
CA HIS A 119 7.31 27.81 -13.18
C HIS A 119 7.76 26.42 -12.73
N VAL A 120 6.88 25.42 -12.81
CA VAL A 120 7.20 24.04 -12.42
C VAL A 120 7.76 23.27 -13.60
N GLU A 121 8.95 22.70 -13.40
CA GLU A 121 9.56 21.71 -14.28
C GLU A 121 9.76 20.40 -13.50
N PRO A 122 9.61 19.22 -14.14
CA PRO A 122 9.81 17.95 -13.47
C PRO A 122 11.29 17.80 -13.08
N LYS A 123 11.55 17.59 -11.80
CA LYS A 123 12.90 17.37 -11.29
C LYS A 123 13.30 15.92 -11.50
N VAL A 124 13.90 15.65 -12.64
CA VAL A 124 14.47 14.32 -12.95
C VAL A 124 15.83 14.21 -12.25
N SER A 125 15.80 13.87 -10.97
CA SER A 125 16.99 13.40 -10.24
C SER A 125 16.87 11.89 -10.02
N GLY A 126 18.00 11.19 -10.18
CA GLY A 126 18.07 9.74 -10.02
C GLY A 126 17.86 8.93 -11.29
N ASN A 127 18.10 7.63 -11.18
CA ASN A 127 17.87 6.67 -12.25
C ASN A 127 17.08 5.50 -11.70
N LEU A 128 16.01 5.12 -12.40
CA LEU A 128 15.38 3.84 -12.14
C LEU A 128 16.32 2.70 -12.56
N PRO A 129 16.35 1.59 -11.80
CA PRO A 129 16.93 0.35 -12.28
C PRO A 129 16.30 -0.07 -13.62
N ALA A 130 17.03 -0.86 -14.40
CA ALA A 130 16.49 -1.48 -15.61
C ALA A 130 15.26 -2.34 -15.30
N ASP A 131 14.37 -2.48 -16.29
CA ASP A 131 13.10 -3.19 -16.15
C ASP A 131 13.29 -4.62 -15.62
N GLU A 132 14.34 -5.33 -16.04
CA GLU A 132 14.67 -6.68 -15.55
C GLU A 132 15.01 -6.69 -14.06
N ARG A 133 15.73 -5.67 -13.58
CA ARG A 133 16.11 -5.57 -12.16
C ARG A 133 14.90 -5.20 -11.29
N LEU A 134 14.00 -4.36 -11.80
CA LEU A 134 12.73 -4.09 -11.14
C LEU A 134 11.86 -5.34 -11.08
N ALA A 135 11.76 -6.10 -12.18
CA ALA A 135 11.00 -7.34 -12.23
C ALA A 135 11.50 -8.36 -11.19
N ILE A 136 12.82 -8.58 -11.11
CA ILE A 136 13.44 -9.41 -10.06
C ILE A 136 13.06 -8.90 -8.67
N GLY A 137 13.12 -7.59 -8.46
CA GLY A 137 12.78 -6.93 -7.20
C GLY A 137 11.33 -7.16 -6.73
N PHE A 138 10.37 -7.21 -7.66
CA PHE A 138 8.97 -7.51 -7.34
C PHE A 138 8.69 -9.01 -7.18
N ARG A 139 9.48 -9.86 -7.84
CA ARG A 139 9.22 -11.29 -7.93
C ARG A 139 9.85 -12.12 -6.82
N TRP A 140 11.05 -11.75 -6.36
CA TRP A 140 11.89 -12.66 -5.56
C TRP A 140 11.23 -13.16 -4.26
N LYS A 141 10.45 -12.34 -3.55
CA LYS A 141 9.75 -12.79 -2.34
C LYS A 141 8.64 -13.78 -2.66
N LEU A 142 7.92 -13.58 -3.77
CA LEU A 142 6.89 -14.52 -4.23
C LEU A 142 7.51 -15.88 -4.59
N ASP A 143 8.64 -15.86 -5.30
CA ASP A 143 9.37 -17.08 -5.65
C ASP A 143 9.90 -17.79 -4.38
N LEU A 144 10.42 -17.04 -3.41
CA LEU A 144 10.87 -17.59 -2.12
C LEU A 144 9.75 -18.30 -1.37
N LEU A 145 8.56 -17.68 -1.30
CA LEU A 145 7.40 -18.29 -0.65
C LEU A 145 6.85 -19.49 -1.43
N ARG A 146 6.90 -19.46 -2.77
CA ARG A 146 6.55 -20.61 -3.61
C ARG A 146 7.53 -21.77 -3.41
N GLU A 147 8.83 -21.48 -3.24
CA GLU A 147 9.82 -22.49 -2.87
C GLU A 147 9.55 -23.06 -1.47
N ALA A 148 9.20 -22.21 -0.50
CA ALA A 148 8.81 -22.62 0.85
C ALA A 148 7.62 -23.58 0.82
N ALA A 149 6.58 -23.25 0.06
CA ALA A 149 5.42 -24.10 -0.17
C ALA A 149 5.80 -25.46 -0.79
N ALA A 150 6.66 -25.46 -1.80
CA ALA A 150 7.17 -26.70 -2.41
C ALA A 150 8.00 -27.54 -1.42
N ALA A 151 8.81 -26.90 -0.58
CA ALA A 151 9.60 -27.56 0.47
C ALA A 151 8.70 -28.21 1.53
N VAL A 152 7.72 -27.48 2.08
CA VAL A 152 6.74 -28.00 3.05
C VAL A 152 6.00 -29.20 2.46
N ARG A 153 5.52 -29.10 1.22
CA ARG A 153 4.81 -30.21 0.55
C ARG A 153 5.70 -31.44 0.36
N ALA A 154 7.00 -31.25 0.13
CA ALA A 154 7.97 -32.32 -0.02
C ALA A 154 8.52 -32.86 1.33
N GLY A 155 8.10 -32.30 2.47
CA GLY A 155 8.64 -32.65 3.78
C GLY A 155 10.09 -32.20 3.99
N ARG A 156 10.52 -31.12 3.31
CA ARG A 156 11.83 -30.48 3.54
C ARG A 156 11.67 -29.36 4.57
N ASP A 157 12.50 -29.40 5.61
CA ASP A 157 12.42 -28.44 6.72
C ASP A 157 12.93 -27.05 6.35
N THR A 158 13.86 -26.95 5.40
CA THR A 158 14.54 -25.70 5.06
C THR A 158 14.56 -25.38 3.56
N ILE A 159 14.69 -24.07 3.27
CA ILE A 159 14.98 -23.50 1.94
C ILE A 159 16.16 -22.52 2.07
N ARG A 160 16.70 -22.05 0.94
CA ARG A 160 17.72 -20.99 0.93
C ARG A 160 17.10 -19.65 0.60
N ASN A 161 17.44 -18.61 1.37
CA ASN A 161 17.01 -17.25 1.10
C ASN A 161 17.91 -16.55 0.05
N GLY A 162 17.62 -15.27 -0.25
CA GLY A 162 18.40 -14.47 -1.20
C GLY A 162 19.86 -14.21 -0.80
N ASP A 163 20.18 -14.31 0.49
CA ASP A 163 21.54 -14.17 1.02
C ASP A 163 22.31 -15.51 1.03
N GLY A 164 21.63 -16.61 0.70
CA GLY A 164 22.18 -17.96 0.66
C GLY A 164 22.08 -18.71 2.00
N ASP A 165 21.47 -18.11 3.02
CA ASP A 165 21.25 -18.72 4.33
C ASP A 165 20.10 -19.73 4.28
N GLU A 166 20.20 -20.79 5.09
CA GLU A 166 19.11 -21.74 5.28
C GLU A 166 18.09 -21.21 6.30
N ILE A 167 16.83 -21.17 5.91
CA ILE A 167 15.70 -20.74 6.75
C ILE A 167 14.62 -21.81 6.79
N GLU A 168 13.83 -21.85 7.86
CA GLU A 168 12.73 -22.81 8.01
C GLU A 168 11.60 -22.53 7.01
N ALA A 169 11.25 -23.54 6.21
CA ALA A 169 10.27 -23.40 5.13
C ALA A 169 8.86 -23.08 5.67
N ALA A 170 8.45 -23.75 6.74
CA ALA A 170 7.14 -23.56 7.37
C ALA A 170 6.99 -22.13 7.93
N SER A 171 7.99 -21.64 8.67
CA SER A 171 7.99 -20.29 9.23
C SER A 171 8.09 -19.22 8.13
N ALA A 172 8.92 -19.44 7.11
CA ALA A 172 9.01 -18.54 5.96
C ALA A 172 7.64 -18.37 5.28
N LEU A 173 6.93 -19.48 5.01
CA LEU A 173 5.62 -19.45 4.38
C LEU A 173 4.55 -18.81 5.28
N ALA A 174 4.34 -19.37 6.47
CA ALA A 174 3.23 -18.99 7.33
C ALA A 174 3.37 -17.56 7.90
N GLY A 175 4.59 -17.17 8.28
CA GLY A 175 4.85 -15.88 8.92
C GLY A 175 5.00 -14.70 7.95
N ASN A 176 5.22 -14.94 6.64
CA ASN A 176 5.47 -13.85 5.68
C ASN A 176 4.45 -13.76 4.55
N ALA A 177 3.56 -14.74 4.36
CA ALA A 177 2.65 -14.79 3.22
C ALA A 177 1.80 -13.51 3.06
N GLN A 178 1.18 -13.04 4.14
CA GLN A 178 0.32 -11.85 4.08
C GLN A 178 1.14 -10.57 3.80
N PHE A 179 2.29 -10.42 4.44
CA PHE A 179 3.14 -9.25 4.24
C PHE A 179 3.64 -9.15 2.80
N VAL A 180 4.20 -10.25 2.28
CA VAL A 180 4.70 -10.32 0.89
C VAL A 180 3.57 -10.13 -0.12
N LEU A 181 2.39 -10.69 0.15
CA LEU A 181 1.21 -10.51 -0.69
C LEU A 181 0.81 -9.03 -0.78
N VAL A 182 0.64 -8.35 0.35
CA VAL A 182 0.20 -6.94 0.37
C VAL A 182 1.29 -6.04 -0.23
N GLU A 183 2.58 -6.32 0.05
CA GLU A 183 3.69 -5.58 -0.55
C GLU A 183 3.70 -5.70 -2.08
N PHE A 184 3.47 -6.90 -2.62
CA PHE A 184 3.36 -7.11 -4.07
C PHE A 184 2.13 -6.39 -4.65
N LEU A 185 0.98 -6.49 -4.01
CA LEU A 185 -0.24 -5.83 -4.48
C LEU A 185 -0.13 -4.31 -4.42
N ALA A 186 0.58 -3.75 -3.44
CA ALA A 186 0.89 -2.32 -3.36
C ALA A 186 1.77 -1.82 -4.51
N ALA A 187 2.47 -2.71 -5.22
CA ALA A 187 3.18 -2.38 -6.45
C ALA A 187 2.22 -2.20 -7.65
N LEU A 188 1.06 -2.88 -7.64
CA LEU A 188 0.03 -2.81 -8.68
C LEU A 188 -0.98 -1.68 -8.41
N LEU A 189 -1.51 -1.64 -7.18
CA LEU A 189 -2.43 -0.63 -6.69
C LEU A 189 -1.87 -0.03 -5.39
N PRO A 190 -1.20 1.13 -5.45
CA PRO A 190 -0.58 1.74 -4.28
C PRO A 190 -1.57 2.11 -3.18
N GLY A 191 -1.15 1.92 -1.94
CA GLY A 191 -1.79 2.48 -0.76
C GLY A 191 -1.32 3.89 -0.38
N TRP A 192 -1.56 4.25 0.86
CA TRP A 192 -1.09 5.48 1.50
C TRP A 192 -0.20 5.12 2.68
N ILE A 193 0.65 6.05 3.11
CA ILE A 193 1.52 5.85 4.28
C ILE A 193 1.58 7.13 5.12
N GLU A 194 1.65 6.95 6.43
CA GLU A 194 1.72 7.97 7.45
C GLU A 194 2.60 7.51 8.62
N ARG A 195 3.10 8.45 9.41
CA ARG A 195 3.99 8.16 10.54
C ARG A 195 3.22 8.07 11.84
N GLY A 196 3.72 7.23 12.74
CA GLY A 196 3.24 7.15 14.12
C GLY A 196 2.17 6.08 14.31
N ARG A 197 1.40 6.20 15.40
CA ARG A 197 0.41 5.19 15.79
C ARG A 197 -0.98 5.51 15.28
N VAL A 198 -1.09 5.71 13.98
CA VAL A 198 -2.31 6.27 13.38
C VAL A 198 -2.94 5.31 12.39
N TRP A 199 -3.37 4.15 12.88
CA TRP A 199 -4.19 3.20 12.12
C TRP A 199 -5.58 3.02 12.73
N PRO A 200 -6.59 2.65 11.94
CA PRO A 200 -7.98 2.60 12.38
C PRO A 200 -8.22 1.85 13.69
N THR A 201 -7.64 0.66 13.85
CA THR A 201 -7.94 -0.20 15.00
C THR A 201 -7.35 0.36 16.30
N GLU A 202 -6.10 0.83 16.29
CA GLU A 202 -5.47 1.54 17.43
C GLU A 202 -6.22 2.83 17.77
N LEU A 203 -6.63 3.60 16.76
CA LEU A 203 -7.40 4.82 17.03
C LEU A 203 -8.77 4.51 17.62
N ALA A 204 -9.45 3.47 17.15
CA ALA A 204 -10.75 3.05 17.68
C ALA A 204 -10.64 2.53 19.13
N GLU A 205 -9.55 1.85 19.49
CA GLU A 205 -9.29 1.41 20.87
C GLU A 205 -9.06 2.59 21.84
N ASN A 206 -8.40 3.65 21.37
CA ASN A 206 -8.04 4.79 22.21
C ASN A 206 -9.11 5.89 22.21
N ALA A 207 -9.93 6.01 21.16
CA ALA A 207 -10.98 7.00 21.04
C ALA A 207 -12.32 6.53 21.63
N SER A 208 -13.05 7.46 22.24
CA SER A 208 -14.45 7.25 22.61
C SER A 208 -15.33 7.33 21.35
N THR A 209 -15.40 6.22 20.62
CA THR A 209 -16.22 6.06 19.41
C THR A 209 -17.57 5.43 19.73
N ASP A 210 -18.52 5.52 18.81
CA ASP A 210 -19.83 4.88 18.93
C ASP A 210 -19.77 3.35 18.81
N CYS A 211 -18.77 2.85 18.08
CA CYS A 211 -18.46 1.44 17.87
C CYS A 211 -17.02 1.31 17.32
N TYR A 212 -16.48 0.08 17.29
CA TYR A 212 -15.21 -0.19 16.60
C TYR A 212 -15.34 0.05 15.10
N ALA A 213 -14.19 0.32 14.46
CA ALA A 213 -14.11 0.31 12.99
C ALA A 213 -14.61 -1.04 12.45
N PRO A 214 -15.32 -1.08 11.31
CA PRO A 214 -15.80 -2.32 10.70
C PRO A 214 -14.65 -3.06 9.99
N THR A 215 -13.72 -3.54 10.81
CA THR A 215 -12.56 -4.34 10.45
C THR A 215 -12.59 -5.66 11.24
N ASP A 216 -12.03 -6.70 10.66
CA ASP A 216 -11.90 -8.04 11.24
C ASP A 216 -10.47 -8.56 11.04
N HIS A 217 -10.24 -9.81 11.45
CA HIS A 217 -9.02 -10.57 11.19
C HIS A 217 -8.66 -10.62 9.70
N ASN A 218 -7.37 -10.48 9.42
CA ASN A 218 -6.80 -10.49 8.07
C ASN A 218 -6.71 -11.87 7.40
N THR A 219 -7.28 -12.92 8.00
CA THR A 219 -7.32 -14.29 7.46
C THR A 219 -7.76 -14.39 6.00
N PRO A 220 -8.72 -13.57 5.49
CA PRO A 220 -9.11 -13.62 4.07
C PRO A 220 -7.95 -13.44 3.08
N LEU A 221 -6.87 -12.75 3.46
CA LEU A 221 -5.67 -12.58 2.63
C LEU A 221 -4.92 -13.89 2.37
N LEU A 222 -5.09 -14.89 3.23
CA LEU A 222 -4.41 -16.18 3.07
C LEU A 222 -4.98 -17.00 1.91
N GLY A 223 -6.19 -16.67 1.44
CA GLY A 223 -6.82 -17.32 0.30
C GLY A 223 -6.86 -18.85 0.47
N VAL A 224 -6.27 -19.57 -0.49
CA VAL A 224 -6.26 -21.04 -0.51
C VAL A 224 -5.16 -21.68 0.35
N LEU A 225 -4.24 -20.89 0.91
CA LEU A 225 -3.05 -21.42 1.58
C LEU A 225 -3.37 -22.28 2.82
N PRO A 226 -4.32 -21.92 3.70
CA PRO A 226 -4.65 -22.74 4.87
C PRO A 226 -5.22 -24.11 4.49
N ASP A 227 -5.98 -24.18 3.40
CA ASP A 227 -6.52 -25.46 2.88
C ASP A 227 -5.42 -26.33 2.25
N GLU A 228 -4.44 -25.70 1.59
CA GLU A 228 -3.30 -26.39 0.95
C GLU A 228 -2.26 -26.88 1.96
N PHE A 229 -2.10 -26.18 3.08
CA PHE A 229 -1.13 -26.50 4.14
C PHE A 229 -1.79 -26.47 5.52
N PRO A 230 -2.71 -27.42 5.81
CA PRO A 230 -3.52 -27.41 7.03
C PRO A 230 -2.71 -27.73 8.31
N SER A 231 -1.46 -28.19 8.17
CA SER A 231 -0.57 -28.45 9.29
C SER A 231 0.21 -27.21 9.76
N LEU A 232 0.14 -26.11 9.01
CA LEU A 232 0.80 -24.86 9.39
C LEU A 232 -0.10 -24.03 10.29
N GLU A 233 0.50 -23.37 11.28
CA GLU A 233 -0.17 -22.35 12.07
C GLU A 233 -0.04 -21.02 11.32
N TRP A 234 -1.17 -20.48 10.88
CA TRP A 234 -1.22 -19.26 10.09
C TRP A 234 -1.48 -18.05 10.98
N ASP A 235 -0.64 -17.04 10.86
CA ASP A 235 -0.81 -15.79 11.59
C ASP A 235 -2.08 -15.08 11.12
N SER A 236 -2.82 -14.55 12.09
CA SER A 236 -4.04 -13.79 11.85
C SER A 236 -4.17 -12.69 12.88
N ASN A 237 -4.13 -11.46 12.39
CA ASN A 237 -4.19 -10.28 13.24
C ASN A 237 -5.42 -9.46 12.89
N TRP A 238 -6.03 -8.87 13.92
CA TRP A 238 -7.14 -7.94 13.80
C TRP A 238 -6.68 -6.47 13.92
N THR A 239 -5.43 -6.24 14.33
CA THR A 239 -4.74 -4.94 14.47
C THR A 239 -3.26 -5.13 14.10
N ILE A 240 -2.46 -4.06 14.03
CA ILE A 240 -1.01 -4.13 13.81
C ILE A 240 -0.28 -4.38 15.16
N PRO A 241 0.26 -5.59 15.41
CA PRO A 241 0.93 -5.88 16.68
C PRO A 241 2.35 -5.33 16.78
N GLU A 242 3.05 -5.23 15.63
CA GLU A 242 4.47 -4.85 15.56
C GLU A 242 4.86 -4.36 14.16
N ASN A 243 6.15 -4.06 13.96
CA ASN A 243 6.70 -3.69 12.65
C ASN A 243 6.61 -4.86 11.66
N TYR A 244 6.50 -4.54 10.37
CA TYR A 244 6.42 -5.54 9.29
C TYR A 244 5.22 -6.49 9.42
N ALA A 245 4.11 -5.99 9.97
CA ALA A 245 2.89 -6.77 10.18
C ALA A 245 1.70 -6.23 9.37
N ILE A 246 0.79 -7.14 9.01
CA ILE A 246 -0.53 -6.79 8.46
C ILE A 246 -1.54 -6.79 9.61
N GLY A 247 -2.34 -5.74 9.71
CA GLY A 247 -3.38 -5.59 10.74
C GLY A 247 -4.79 -5.82 10.20
N GLY A 248 -5.74 -5.06 10.72
CA GLY A 248 -7.17 -5.19 10.42
C GLY A 248 -7.52 -5.18 8.94
N TYR A 249 -8.51 -6.00 8.59
CA TYR A 249 -9.04 -6.18 7.24
C TYR A 249 -10.51 -5.76 7.17
N ALA A 250 -10.90 -5.02 6.13
CA ALA A 250 -12.30 -4.77 5.82
C ALA A 250 -12.63 -5.35 4.43
N SER A 251 -13.73 -6.12 4.35
CA SER A 251 -14.17 -6.69 3.08
C SER A 251 -14.72 -5.60 2.14
N PRO A 252 -14.85 -5.87 0.82
CA PRO A 252 -15.45 -4.90 -0.11
C PRO A 252 -16.85 -4.42 0.33
N SER A 253 -17.66 -5.29 0.96
CA SER A 253 -18.98 -4.90 1.47
C SER A 253 -18.93 -3.99 2.70
N ASP A 254 -17.80 -3.95 3.41
CA ASP A 254 -17.63 -3.16 4.64
C ASP A 254 -17.00 -1.80 4.37
N ILE A 255 -16.49 -1.53 3.16
CA ILE A 255 -15.81 -0.26 2.84
C ILE A 255 -16.74 0.95 3.02
N ARG A 256 -17.95 0.94 2.47
CA ARG A 256 -18.90 2.04 2.66
C ARG A 256 -19.26 2.22 4.15
N PRO A 257 -19.66 1.17 4.90
CA PRO A 257 -19.81 1.26 6.34
C PRO A 257 -18.59 1.84 7.07
N PHE A 258 -17.38 1.52 6.64
CA PHE A 258 -16.13 2.05 7.21
C PHE A 258 -15.99 3.55 6.97
N ARG A 259 -16.24 4.03 5.75
CA ARG A 259 -16.22 5.47 5.45
C ARG A 259 -17.27 6.25 6.24
N ASP A 260 -18.46 5.66 6.40
CA ASP A 260 -19.52 6.24 7.22
C ASP A 260 -19.10 6.31 8.70
N TRP A 261 -18.46 5.25 9.23
CA TRP A 261 -17.90 5.23 10.58
C TRP A 261 -16.83 6.31 10.78
N LEU A 262 -15.89 6.42 9.83
CA LEU A 262 -14.80 7.40 9.88
C LEU A 262 -15.35 8.84 9.90
N THR A 263 -16.35 9.11 9.06
CA THR A 263 -17.02 10.41 8.99
C THR A 263 -17.71 10.75 10.32
N ARG A 264 -18.45 9.81 10.91
CA ARG A 264 -19.12 10.02 12.21
C ARG A 264 -18.13 10.22 13.36
N ASN A 265 -16.98 9.55 13.32
CA ASN A 265 -16.00 9.53 14.39
C ASN A 265 -14.79 10.45 14.15
N THR A 266 -14.78 11.29 13.11
CA THR A 266 -13.63 12.15 12.78
C THR A 266 -13.20 13.04 13.97
N ALA A 267 -14.16 13.64 14.67
CA ALA A 267 -13.88 14.50 15.82
C ALA A 267 -13.24 13.75 17.00
N PRO A 268 -13.82 12.65 17.54
CA PRO A 268 -13.18 11.88 18.61
C PRO A 268 -11.85 11.25 18.19
N LEU A 269 -11.70 10.78 16.95
CA LEU A 269 -10.44 10.22 16.44
C LEU A 269 -9.35 11.29 16.38
N THR A 270 -9.67 12.50 15.90
CA THR A 270 -8.72 13.63 15.87
C THR A 270 -8.29 14.07 17.27
N ALA A 271 -9.18 13.99 18.26
CA ALA A 271 -8.90 14.39 19.64
C ALA A 271 -7.83 13.51 20.31
N ILE A 272 -7.59 12.29 19.80
CA ILE A 272 -6.45 11.45 20.23
C ILE A 272 -5.12 12.11 19.91
N GLY A 273 -5.04 12.82 18.78
CA GLY A 273 -3.85 13.59 18.45
C GLY A 273 -3.51 14.68 19.46
N ASP A 274 -4.49 15.23 20.20
CA ASP A 274 -4.21 16.17 21.30
C ASP A 274 -3.54 15.47 22.49
N GLN A 275 -3.85 14.19 22.73
CA GLN A 275 -3.26 13.40 23.80
C GLN A 275 -1.83 12.98 23.47
N TRP A 276 -1.52 12.84 22.18
CA TRP A 276 -0.21 12.44 21.67
C TRP A 276 0.68 13.61 21.26
N ASP A 277 0.18 14.86 21.36
CA ASP A 277 0.85 16.07 20.85
C ASP A 277 1.13 16.04 19.32
N ASP A 278 0.27 15.33 18.58
CA ASP A 278 0.43 14.97 17.17
C ASP A 278 -0.84 15.21 16.33
N ARG A 279 -1.73 16.12 16.77
CA ARG A 279 -3.02 16.40 16.11
C ARG A 279 -2.92 16.59 14.58
N PRO A 280 -1.97 17.37 14.02
CA PRO A 280 -1.87 17.51 12.57
C PRO A 280 -1.53 16.20 11.85
N TYR A 281 -0.70 15.34 12.43
CA TYR A 281 -0.39 14.01 11.89
C TYR A 281 -1.63 13.13 11.88
N VAL A 282 -2.40 13.14 12.97
CA VAL A 282 -3.65 12.37 13.04
C VAL A 282 -4.65 12.83 11.98
N GLN A 283 -4.80 14.14 11.77
CA GLN A 283 -5.68 14.67 10.73
C GLN A 283 -5.25 14.24 9.32
N ASN A 284 -3.95 14.30 9.03
CA ASN A 284 -3.41 13.85 7.76
C ASN A 284 -3.62 12.35 7.55
N ALA A 285 -3.38 11.53 8.57
CA ALA A 285 -3.62 10.09 8.52
C ALA A 285 -5.10 9.77 8.24
N LEU A 286 -6.03 10.40 8.96
CA LEU A 286 -7.47 10.18 8.78
C LEU A 286 -7.92 10.57 7.37
N ARG A 287 -7.33 11.63 6.80
CA ARG A 287 -7.57 12.01 5.42
C ARG A 287 -7.03 10.96 4.44
N LYS A 288 -5.79 10.52 4.60
CA LYS A 288 -5.19 9.45 3.76
C LYS A 288 -5.94 8.13 3.87
N LEU A 289 -6.45 7.82 5.07
CA LEU A 289 -7.33 6.67 5.31
C LEU A 289 -8.63 6.79 4.50
N ASP A 290 -9.34 7.93 4.56
CA ASP A 290 -10.55 8.10 3.75
C ASP A 290 -10.27 8.06 2.24
N GLU A 291 -9.15 8.62 1.78
CA GLU A 291 -8.71 8.52 0.38
C GLU A 291 -8.49 7.06 -0.04
N SER A 292 -7.84 6.26 0.80
CA SER A 292 -7.62 4.84 0.53
C SER A 292 -8.91 4.02 0.53
N LEU A 293 -9.85 4.33 1.42
CA LEU A 293 -11.18 3.70 1.45
C LEU A 293 -12.03 4.14 0.26
N ALA A 294 -11.93 5.39 -0.18
CA ALA A 294 -12.60 5.88 -1.38
C ALA A 294 -12.08 5.14 -2.62
N LEU A 295 -10.77 4.87 -2.69
CA LEU A 295 -10.20 4.05 -3.75
C LEU A 295 -10.70 2.60 -3.67
N ALA A 296 -10.68 1.99 -2.49
CA ALA A 296 -11.19 0.63 -2.30
C ALA A 296 -12.66 0.51 -2.74
N GLU A 297 -13.48 1.50 -2.40
CA GLU A 297 -14.88 1.57 -2.83
C GLU A 297 -15.01 1.69 -4.36
N LEU A 298 -14.23 2.58 -4.97
CA LEU A 298 -14.26 2.81 -6.42
C LEU A 298 -13.86 1.56 -7.22
N THR A 299 -12.90 0.78 -6.72
CA THR A 299 -12.38 -0.41 -7.39
C THR A 299 -13.06 -1.71 -6.97
N GLY A 300 -13.95 -1.68 -5.98
CA GLY A 300 -14.54 -2.88 -5.38
C GLY A 300 -13.50 -3.74 -4.64
N SER A 301 -12.42 -3.13 -4.17
CA SER A 301 -11.35 -3.79 -3.43
C SER A 301 -11.70 -3.91 -1.94
N ALA A 302 -11.02 -4.83 -1.26
CA ALA A 302 -10.95 -4.84 0.19
C ALA A 302 -10.00 -3.74 0.69
N PHE A 303 -9.88 -3.61 2.01
CA PHE A 303 -8.96 -2.69 2.66
C PHE A 303 -8.15 -3.39 3.75
N VAL A 304 -6.87 -3.04 3.88
CA VAL A 304 -6.01 -3.49 4.97
C VAL A 304 -5.14 -2.37 5.52
N GLU A 305 -4.88 -2.39 6.82
CA GLU A 305 -3.82 -1.62 7.45
C GLU A 305 -2.53 -2.46 7.58
N ALA A 306 -1.37 -1.84 7.45
CA ALA A 306 -0.08 -2.52 7.56
C ALA A 306 1.01 -1.61 8.10
N ALA A 307 1.98 -2.17 8.83
CA ALA A 307 3.20 -1.47 9.22
C ALA A 307 4.35 -1.81 8.28
N GLU A 308 5.14 -0.81 7.90
CA GLU A 308 6.40 -0.95 7.14
C GLU A 308 6.21 -1.50 5.70
N ILE A 309 5.00 -1.42 5.13
CA ILE A 309 4.81 -1.60 3.69
C ILE A 309 5.07 -0.28 2.99
N TYR A 310 6.34 -0.10 2.64
CA TYR A 310 6.78 1.07 1.92
C TYR A 310 6.32 1.03 0.48
N ILE A 311 5.52 2.03 0.13
CA ILE A 311 5.42 2.48 -1.24
C ILE A 311 6.72 3.25 -1.48
N PRO A 312 7.59 2.83 -2.41
CA PRO A 312 8.94 3.37 -2.53
C PRO A 312 8.91 4.87 -2.82
N MET A 313 8.94 5.66 -1.75
CA MET A 313 9.19 7.09 -1.78
C MET A 313 10.54 7.46 -1.17
N GLN A 314 11.13 6.59 -0.34
CA GLN A 314 12.28 6.97 0.49
C GLN A 314 13.64 6.37 0.09
N GLY A 315 13.70 5.36 -0.78
CA GLY A 315 14.96 4.67 -1.07
C GLY A 315 15.51 4.83 -2.50
N THR A 316 14.62 4.83 -3.49
CA THR A 316 15.00 4.60 -4.90
C THR A 316 14.52 5.69 -5.86
N MET A 317 13.89 6.75 -5.34
CA MET A 317 13.44 7.91 -6.13
C MET A 317 14.43 9.08 -6.13
N ASN A 318 15.67 8.83 -5.67
CA ASN A 318 16.86 9.64 -5.93
C ASN A 318 18.02 8.71 -6.29
#